data_AF-A0A1M7TCV4-F1
#
_entry.id   AF-A0A1M7TCV4-F1
#
_cell.length_a   1.000
_cell.length_b   1.000
_cell.length_c   1.000
_cell.angle_alpha   90.00
_cell.angle_beta   90.00
_cell.angle_gamma   90.00
#
_symmetry.space_group_name_H-M   'P 1'
#
loop_
_entity.id
_entity.type
_entity.pdbx_description
1 polymer ?
#
loop_
_entity_poly.entity_id
_entity_poly.type
_entity_poly.pdbx_seq_one_letter_code
_entity_poly.pdbx_strand_id
1 'polypeptide(L)'
;MKRKASLMYFLNTPLSAQLLIVLLGVVVFTHAFLGNQSSLATADSQDKHPLLLSTGLLEAQEAELRIILWFEKGKPQENFLNQLPQEDWVWQESHPANSMSRGYSLAGYTRISQESEQAIFSWYQGLVQDVGQAGGIAYLDERVPEGMDIAQYALQQNILPRQFSLSESVSSVAGWQESFLPKVVAGNDKVNIQVISQGYGQGRTALAIPVLLEEF
;
A
#
# COMPACT_ATOMS: atom_id res chain seq x y z
N MET A 1 11.14 -26.25 60.85
CA MET A 1 10.89 -24.78 60.81
C MET A 1 10.05 -24.45 59.59
N LYS A 2 8.75 -24.17 59.76
CA LYS A 2 7.83 -23.75 58.69
C LYS A 2 7.59 -22.24 58.80
N ARG A 3 8.00 -21.46 57.79
CA ARG A 3 7.62 -20.06 57.67
C ARG A 3 6.16 -19.98 57.20
N LYS A 4 5.27 -19.45 58.04
CA LYS A 4 3.96 -18.93 57.64
C LYS A 4 3.75 -17.61 58.38
N ALA A 5 3.91 -16.50 57.67
CA ALA A 5 3.31 -15.21 58.00
C ALA A 5 3.66 -14.20 56.89
N SER A 6 2.92 -14.26 55.78
CA SER A 6 2.82 -13.12 54.86
C SER A 6 1.47 -13.20 54.15
N LEU A 7 0.40 -13.08 54.94
CA LEU A 7 -0.97 -12.96 54.40
C LEU A 7 -1.93 -12.35 55.43
N MET A 8 -1.47 -11.34 56.17
CA MET A 8 -2.24 -10.76 57.28
C MET A 8 -2.23 -9.23 57.31
N TYR A 9 -2.14 -8.57 56.14
CA TYR A 9 -2.24 -7.10 56.05
C TYR A 9 -3.49 -6.58 55.33
N PHE A 10 -4.36 -7.45 54.80
CA PHE A 10 -5.51 -7.00 53.98
C PHE A 10 -6.88 -7.04 54.67
N LEU A 11 -6.99 -7.41 55.95
CA LEU A 11 -8.30 -7.66 56.59
C LEU A 11 -8.87 -6.51 57.44
N ASN A 12 -8.14 -5.41 57.66
CA ASN A 12 -8.58 -4.31 58.56
C ASN A 12 -8.58 -2.90 57.93
N THR A 13 -8.60 -2.78 56.60
CA THR A 13 -8.75 -1.46 55.96
C THR A 13 -10.22 -1.04 55.93
N PRO A 14 -10.58 0.15 56.44
CA PRO A 14 -11.96 0.64 56.38
C PRO A 14 -12.40 0.78 54.91
N LEU A 15 -13.68 0.49 54.64
CA LEU A 15 -14.26 0.49 53.29
C LEU A 15 -13.97 1.79 52.51
N SER A 16 -13.95 2.92 53.21
CA SER A 16 -13.60 4.23 52.64
C SER A 16 -12.15 4.30 52.14
N ALA A 17 -11.21 3.67 52.83
CA ALA A 17 -9.81 3.60 52.39
C ALA A 17 -9.63 2.64 51.20
N GLN A 18 -10.39 1.54 51.14
CA GLN A 18 -10.38 0.64 49.99
C GLN A 18 -10.92 1.33 48.73
N LEU A 19 -12.03 2.06 48.86
CA LEU A 19 -12.59 2.86 47.77
C LEU A 19 -11.60 3.93 47.28
N LEU A 20 -10.90 4.60 48.19
CA LEU A 20 -9.93 5.63 47.84
C LEU A 20 -8.71 5.06 47.09
N ILE A 21 -8.24 3.87 47.48
CA ILE A 21 -7.14 3.16 46.79
C ILE A 21 -7.57 2.75 45.38
N VAL A 22 -8.78 2.20 45.22
CA VAL A 22 -9.31 1.84 43.89
C VAL A 22 -9.46 3.09 43.02
N LEU A 23 -9.98 4.18 43.57
CA LEU A 23 -10.19 5.43 42.82
C LEU A 23 -8.85 6.06 42.39
N LEU A 24 -7.84 6.07 43.26
CA LEU A 24 -6.47 6.48 42.90
C LEU A 24 -5.87 5.57 41.84
N GLY A 25 -6.09 4.25 41.93
CA GLY A 25 -5.66 3.29 40.91
C GLY A 25 -6.28 3.59 39.54
N VAL A 26 -7.57 3.90 39.48
CA VAL A 26 -8.26 4.28 38.23
C VAL A 26 -7.76 5.61 37.70
N VAL A 27 -7.49 6.62 38.55
CA VAL A 27 -6.94 7.91 38.11
C VAL A 27 -5.52 7.77 37.55
N VAL A 28 -4.65 6.99 38.20
CA VAL A 28 -3.30 6.72 37.70
C VAL A 28 -3.34 5.89 36.42
N PHE A 29 -4.21 4.89 36.35
CA PHE A 29 -4.36 4.05 35.15
C PHE A 29 -4.90 4.86 33.98
N THR A 30 -5.90 5.72 34.20
CA THR A 30 -6.41 6.62 33.14
C THR A 30 -5.36 7.64 32.72
N HIS A 31 -4.57 8.21 33.63
CA HIS A 31 -3.48 9.13 33.26
C HIS A 31 -2.32 8.43 32.54
N ALA A 32 -1.98 7.20 32.92
CA ALA A 32 -0.97 6.41 32.21
C ALA A 32 -1.47 6.00 30.82
N PHE A 33 -2.76 5.70 30.67
CA PHE A 33 -3.34 5.29 29.39
C PHE A 33 -3.62 6.48 28.45
N LEU A 34 -4.01 7.64 28.99
CA LEU A 34 -4.17 8.89 28.21
C LEU A 34 -2.82 9.57 27.93
N GLY A 35 -1.88 9.56 28.87
CA GLY A 35 -0.53 10.12 28.70
C GLY A 35 0.38 9.31 27.78
N ASN A 36 0.02 8.05 27.48
CA ASN A 36 0.71 7.23 26.49
C ASN A 36 0.06 7.30 25.09
N GLN A 37 -1.00 8.11 24.92
CA GLN A 37 -1.57 8.43 23.61
C GLN A 37 -0.99 9.71 23.00
N SER A 38 -0.19 10.48 23.74
CA SER A 38 0.44 11.72 23.27
C SER A 38 1.73 11.54 22.44
N SER A 39 2.05 10.32 22.00
CA SER A 39 3.15 10.06 21.07
C SER A 39 2.77 9.26 19.84
N LEU A 40 1.47 9.21 19.51
CA LEU A 40 1.12 9.21 18.09
C LEU A 40 1.23 10.67 17.67
N ALA A 41 2.47 11.09 17.40
CA ALA A 41 2.66 12.14 16.42
C ALA A 41 1.75 11.73 15.25
N THR A 42 0.70 12.50 15.02
CA THR A 42 0.16 12.69 13.69
C THR A 42 1.40 12.99 12.86
N ALA A 43 1.95 11.93 12.26
CA ALA A 43 2.90 12.04 11.19
C ALA A 43 2.17 12.96 10.23
N ASP A 44 2.71 14.16 10.12
CA ASP A 44 2.31 15.17 9.17
C ASP A 44 1.98 14.41 7.88
N SER A 45 0.78 14.62 7.34
CA SER A 45 0.36 13.98 6.09
C SER A 45 1.14 14.62 4.96
N GLN A 46 2.46 14.51 4.99
CA GLN A 46 3.30 14.64 3.82
C GLN A 46 2.74 13.66 2.80
N ASP A 47 2.58 14.15 1.57
CA ASP A 47 2.25 13.39 0.37
C ASP A 47 3.02 12.06 0.33
N LYS A 48 2.48 11.02 0.96
CA LYS A 48 3.04 9.68 0.92
C LYS A 48 2.52 9.03 -0.34
N HIS A 49 3.36 8.99 -1.35
CA HIS A 49 3.17 8.12 -2.50
C HIS A 49 3.66 6.71 -2.15
N PRO A 50 3.02 5.67 -2.71
CA PRO A 50 3.31 4.27 -2.36
C PRO A 50 4.47 3.67 -3.15
N LEU A 51 5.09 4.44 -4.07
CA LEU A 51 6.15 3.91 -4.93
C LEU A 51 7.36 3.45 -4.11
N LEU A 52 8.08 2.48 -4.63
CA LEU A 52 8.96 1.62 -3.83
C LEU A 52 10.25 2.33 -3.41
N LEU A 53 10.86 3.14 -4.26
CA LEU A 53 12.18 3.74 -4.00
C LEU A 53 12.13 4.81 -2.90
N SER A 54 11.05 5.58 -2.80
CA SER A 54 10.92 6.66 -1.80
C SER A 54 10.67 6.15 -0.38
N THR A 55 10.39 4.86 -0.22
CA THR A 55 10.09 4.29 1.08
C THR A 55 11.29 4.22 2.01
N GLY A 56 12.51 4.23 1.46
CA GLY A 56 13.74 4.00 2.24
C GLY A 56 13.88 2.58 2.79
N LEU A 57 13.08 1.64 2.26
CA LEU A 57 13.15 0.21 2.61
C LEU A 57 14.03 -0.59 1.64
N LEU A 58 14.55 0.07 0.61
CA LEU A 58 15.33 -0.48 -0.49
C LEU A 58 16.56 0.41 -0.70
N GLU A 59 17.64 -0.18 -1.21
CA GLU A 59 18.88 0.52 -1.57
C GLU A 59 18.93 0.84 -3.07
N ALA A 60 17.98 0.31 -3.84
CA ALA A 60 17.89 0.51 -5.27
C ALA A 60 17.73 1.99 -5.62
N GLN A 61 18.42 2.41 -6.68
CA GLN A 61 18.37 3.80 -7.16
C GLN A 61 17.42 3.99 -8.34
N GLU A 62 17.05 2.88 -8.99
CA GLU A 62 16.18 2.86 -10.17
C GLU A 62 15.11 1.77 -10.03
N ALA A 63 13.95 2.04 -10.60
CA ALA A 63 12.85 1.10 -10.76
C ALA A 63 12.41 1.03 -12.22
N GLU A 64 11.97 -0.14 -12.65
CA GLU A 64 11.26 -0.30 -13.91
C GLU A 64 9.78 0.03 -13.68
N LEU A 65 9.25 0.96 -14.48
CA LEU A 65 7.86 1.36 -14.40
C LEU A 65 7.11 0.95 -15.67
N ARG A 66 5.94 0.36 -15.48
CA ARG A 66 5.00 0.02 -16.54
C ARG A 66 3.64 0.64 -16.23
N ILE A 67 3.09 1.35 -17.20
CA ILE A 67 1.71 1.84 -17.17
C ILE A 67 0.92 1.08 -18.21
N ILE A 68 -0.26 0.57 -17.84
CA ILE A 68 -1.15 -0.16 -18.76
C ILE A 68 -2.48 0.58 -18.82
N LEU A 69 -2.90 0.95 -20.01
CA LEU A 69 -4.20 1.55 -20.27
C LEU A 69 -5.08 0.53 -20.97
N TRP A 70 -6.22 0.20 -20.38
CA TRP A 70 -7.17 -0.76 -20.94
C TRP A 70 -8.49 -0.07 -21.26
N PHE A 71 -8.99 -0.28 -22.47
CA PHE A 71 -10.25 0.27 -22.96
C PHE A 71 -11.13 -0.84 -23.52
N GLU A 72 -12.19 -1.19 -22.78
CA GLU A 72 -13.11 -2.26 -23.17
C GLU A 72 -13.83 -1.96 -24.50
N LYS A 73 -14.15 -0.69 -24.74
CA LYS A 73 -14.91 -0.24 -25.93
C LYS A 73 -14.04 0.00 -27.17
N GLY A 74 -12.73 -0.17 -27.04
CA GLY A 74 -11.74 0.03 -28.10
C GLY A 74 -10.96 1.32 -28.00
N LYS A 75 -10.18 1.57 -29.05
CA LYS A 75 -9.15 2.63 -29.06
C LYS A 75 -9.76 3.99 -28.72
N PRO A 76 -9.19 4.73 -27.75
CA PRO A 76 -9.65 6.08 -27.42
C PRO A 76 -9.37 7.06 -28.56
N GLN A 77 -9.88 8.29 -28.44
CA GLN A 77 -9.63 9.34 -29.44
C GLN A 77 -8.13 9.62 -29.56
N GLU A 78 -7.65 9.87 -30.78
CA GLU A 78 -6.23 10.08 -31.08
C GLU A 78 -5.60 11.22 -30.25
N ASN A 79 -6.36 12.27 -29.98
CA ASN A 79 -5.91 13.40 -29.16
C ASN A 79 -5.52 12.99 -27.72
N PHE A 80 -6.17 11.96 -27.15
CA PHE A 80 -5.80 11.43 -25.84
C PHE A 80 -4.43 10.76 -25.89
N LEU A 81 -4.17 9.96 -26.93
CA LEU A 81 -2.89 9.24 -27.09
C LEU A 81 -1.73 10.21 -27.30
N ASN A 82 -1.96 11.32 -28.00
CA ASN A 82 -0.96 12.36 -28.24
C ASN A 82 -0.57 13.16 -26.99
N GLN A 83 -1.33 13.05 -25.89
CA GLN A 83 -1.02 13.70 -24.61
C GLN A 83 -0.13 12.84 -23.71
N LEU A 84 0.06 11.56 -24.05
CA LEU A 84 0.94 10.67 -23.29
C LEU A 84 2.41 11.10 -23.44
N PRO A 85 3.23 10.98 -22.39
CA PRO A 85 4.64 11.37 -22.43
C PRO A 85 5.38 10.55 -23.50
N GLN A 86 6.21 11.22 -24.29
CA GLN A 86 6.96 10.60 -25.39
C GLN A 86 8.45 10.45 -25.07
N GLU A 87 9.01 11.38 -24.30
CA GLU A 87 10.41 11.37 -23.88
C GLU A 87 10.61 10.30 -22.81
N ASP A 88 11.61 9.43 -22.98
CA ASP A 88 11.96 8.32 -22.07
C ASP A 88 10.87 7.26 -21.85
N TRP A 89 9.79 7.27 -22.63
CA TRP A 89 8.75 6.25 -22.63
C TRP A 89 8.75 5.42 -23.91
N VAL A 90 8.63 4.10 -23.76
CA VAL A 90 8.38 3.18 -24.88
C VAL A 90 6.94 2.70 -24.80
N TRP A 91 6.13 3.05 -25.80
CA TRP A 91 4.72 2.67 -25.87
C TRP A 91 4.49 1.49 -26.82
N GLN A 92 3.71 0.50 -26.37
CA GLN A 92 3.39 -0.70 -27.13
C GLN A 92 1.89 -0.95 -27.11
N GLU A 93 1.27 -0.98 -28.28
CA GLU A 93 -0.12 -1.38 -28.44
C GLU A 93 -0.24 -2.90 -28.40
N SER A 94 -1.23 -3.41 -27.66
CA SER A 94 -1.63 -4.81 -27.77
C SER A 94 -3.14 -4.92 -28.00
N HIS A 95 -3.49 -5.84 -28.88
CA HIS A 95 -4.87 -6.21 -29.17
C HIS A 95 -5.08 -7.64 -28.66
N PRO A 96 -6.16 -7.92 -27.93
CA PRO A 96 -6.41 -9.27 -27.41
C PRO A 96 -6.42 -10.28 -28.57
N ALA A 97 -5.61 -11.33 -28.43
CA ALA A 97 -5.25 -12.24 -29.53
C ALA A 97 -6.42 -13.11 -30.05
N ASN A 98 -7.57 -13.16 -29.37
CA ASN A 98 -8.66 -14.08 -29.71
C ASN A 98 -10.08 -13.46 -29.57
N SER A 99 -10.70 -13.21 -30.73
CA SER A 99 -12.14 -13.19 -31.04
C SER A 99 -13.10 -12.22 -30.32
N MET A 100 -13.83 -11.45 -31.14
CA MET A 100 -15.08 -10.72 -30.86
C MET A 100 -15.08 -9.52 -29.91
N SER A 101 -14.06 -9.30 -29.06
CA SER A 101 -14.00 -8.08 -28.23
C SER A 101 -13.23 -6.96 -28.93
N ARG A 102 -13.73 -5.72 -28.82
CA ARG A 102 -13.06 -4.52 -29.32
C ARG A 102 -12.02 -3.97 -28.33
N GLY A 103 -11.58 -4.75 -27.35
CA GLY A 103 -10.67 -4.25 -26.30
C GLY A 103 -9.38 -3.69 -26.89
N TYR A 104 -8.94 -2.53 -26.40
CA TYR A 104 -7.67 -1.91 -26.76
C TYR A 104 -6.80 -1.78 -25.51
N SER A 105 -5.55 -2.21 -25.62
CA SER A 105 -4.55 -2.07 -24.56
C SER A 105 -3.34 -1.28 -25.08
N LEU A 106 -2.82 -0.41 -24.24
CA LEU A 106 -1.60 0.34 -24.49
C LEU A 106 -0.72 0.28 -23.25
N ALA A 107 0.50 -0.22 -23.40
CA ALA A 107 1.47 -0.31 -22.32
C ALA A 107 2.64 0.65 -22.56
N GLY A 108 2.93 1.51 -21.59
CA GLY A 108 4.09 2.39 -21.56
C GLY A 108 5.14 1.86 -20.59
N TYR A 109 6.41 1.90 -20.99
CA TYR A 109 7.54 1.42 -20.20
C TYR A 109 8.57 2.53 -20.05
N THR A 110 9.10 2.70 -18.84
CA THR A 110 10.20 3.62 -18.56
C THR A 110 11.03 3.13 -17.38
N ARG A 111 12.13 3.82 -17.08
CA ARG A 111 12.88 3.68 -15.83
C ARG A 111 12.80 4.97 -15.06
N ILE A 112 12.59 4.86 -13.76
CA ILE A 112 12.44 6.01 -12.87
C ILE A 112 13.48 5.94 -11.76
N SER A 113 13.88 7.11 -11.26
CA SER A 113 14.69 7.25 -10.06
C SER A 113 13.84 7.67 -8.87
N GLN A 114 14.38 7.52 -7.67
CA GLN A 114 13.73 7.95 -6.43
C GLN A 114 13.26 9.42 -6.46
N GLU A 115 14.05 10.30 -7.07
CA GLU A 115 13.73 11.74 -7.18
C GLU A 115 12.50 12.02 -8.06
N SER A 116 12.20 11.13 -9.00
CA SER A 116 11.12 11.29 -9.97
C SER A 116 9.79 10.67 -9.53
N GLU A 117 9.80 9.76 -8.54
CA GLU A 117 8.63 8.96 -8.17
C GLU A 117 7.42 9.80 -7.74
N GLN A 118 7.61 10.85 -6.95
CA GLN A 118 6.48 11.69 -6.51
C GLN A 118 5.79 12.38 -7.70
N ALA A 119 6.57 12.87 -8.66
CA ALA A 119 6.05 13.52 -9.86
C ALA A 119 5.33 12.51 -10.76
N ILE A 120 5.93 11.32 -10.93
CA ILE A 120 5.34 10.21 -11.69
C ILE A 120 4.02 9.75 -11.07
N PHE A 121 3.97 9.58 -9.75
CA PHE A 121 2.76 9.14 -9.08
C PHE A 121 1.65 10.19 -9.19
N SER A 122 1.98 11.47 -9.05
CA SER A 122 1.03 12.57 -9.24
C SER A 122 0.49 12.62 -10.67
N TRP A 123 1.35 12.43 -11.68
CA TRP A 123 0.95 12.31 -13.08
C TRP A 123 0.04 11.10 -13.30
N TYR A 124 0.39 9.93 -12.75
CA TYR A 124 -0.44 8.72 -12.83
C TYR A 124 -1.84 8.95 -12.25
N GLN A 125 -1.97 9.65 -11.12
CA GLN A 125 -3.28 9.98 -10.55
C GLN A 125 -4.15 10.82 -11.48
N GLY A 126 -3.55 11.79 -12.20
CA GLY A 126 -4.23 12.55 -13.25
C GLY A 126 -4.63 11.65 -14.43
N LEU A 127 -3.70 10.82 -14.90
CA LEU A 127 -3.93 9.87 -15.99
C LEU A 127 -5.09 8.91 -15.68
N VAL A 128 -5.21 8.41 -14.45
CA VAL A 128 -6.34 7.56 -14.03
C VAL A 128 -7.68 8.26 -14.25
N GLN A 129 -7.76 9.56 -14.00
CA GLN A 129 -8.98 10.35 -14.22
C GLN A 129 -9.27 10.51 -15.71
N ASP A 130 -8.26 10.89 -16.50
CA ASP A 130 -8.41 11.11 -17.95
C ASP A 130 -8.80 9.81 -18.67
N VAL A 131 -8.15 8.70 -18.32
CA VAL A 131 -8.46 7.35 -18.83
C VAL A 131 -9.88 6.94 -18.42
N GLY A 132 -10.27 7.20 -17.18
CA GLY A 132 -11.63 6.94 -16.69
C GLY A 132 -12.70 7.74 -17.46
N GLN A 133 -12.45 9.01 -17.77
CA GLN A 133 -13.34 9.84 -18.60
C GLN A 133 -13.45 9.32 -20.03
N ALA A 134 -12.38 8.77 -20.58
CA ALA A 134 -12.36 8.09 -21.87
C ALA A 134 -12.95 6.66 -21.84
N GLY A 135 -13.43 6.20 -20.68
CA GLY A 135 -14.08 4.89 -20.50
C GLY A 135 -13.11 3.71 -20.42
N GLY A 136 -11.87 3.95 -19.98
CA GLY A 136 -10.86 2.94 -19.72
C GLY A 136 -10.46 2.81 -18.26
N ILE A 137 -9.42 2.00 -18.01
CA ILE A 137 -8.78 1.79 -16.71
C ILE A 137 -7.27 1.92 -16.88
N ALA A 138 -6.61 2.59 -15.93
CA ALA A 138 -5.15 2.74 -15.90
C ALA A 138 -4.55 1.94 -14.74
N TYR A 139 -3.53 1.16 -15.06
CA TYR A 139 -2.74 0.38 -14.10
C TYR A 139 -1.29 0.86 -14.10
N LEU A 140 -0.66 0.79 -12.95
CA LEU A 140 0.74 1.06 -12.70
C LEU A 140 1.35 -0.21 -12.09
N ASP A 141 2.45 -0.66 -12.64
CA ASP A 141 3.30 -1.74 -12.15
C ASP A 141 4.72 -1.17 -12.02
N GLU A 142 5.27 -1.24 -10.81
CA GLU A 142 6.63 -0.80 -10.50
C GLU A 142 7.44 -1.98 -9.99
N ARG A 143 8.66 -2.16 -10.51
CA ARG A 143 9.54 -3.27 -10.16
C ARG A 143 10.93 -2.80 -9.79
N VAL A 144 11.43 -3.36 -8.69
CA VAL A 144 12.78 -3.11 -8.18
C VAL A 144 13.53 -4.43 -8.05
N PRO A 145 14.81 -4.50 -8.45
CA PRO A 145 15.62 -5.73 -8.39
C PRO A 145 16.16 -6.01 -6.97
N GLU A 146 15.33 -5.79 -5.95
CA GLU A 146 15.65 -6.00 -4.53
C GLU A 146 14.43 -6.57 -3.80
N GLY A 147 14.68 -7.40 -2.78
CA GLY A 147 13.64 -7.90 -1.90
C GLY A 147 13.32 -6.90 -0.79
N MET A 148 12.04 -6.71 -0.50
CA MET A 148 11.55 -5.80 0.54
C MET A 148 10.83 -6.57 1.66
N ASP A 149 10.89 -6.06 2.89
CA ASP A 149 9.96 -6.44 3.95
C ASP A 149 8.57 -5.83 3.69
N ILE A 150 7.67 -6.64 3.16
CA ILE A 150 6.30 -6.22 2.84
C ILE A 150 5.50 -5.82 4.07
N ALA A 151 5.73 -6.46 5.23
CA ALA A 151 4.99 -6.13 6.44
C ALA A 151 5.35 -4.72 6.91
N GLN A 152 6.64 -4.39 6.91
CA GLN A 152 7.12 -3.05 7.21
C GLN A 152 6.58 -2.02 6.20
N TYR A 153 6.66 -2.33 4.90
CA TYR A 153 6.11 -1.47 3.86
C TYR A 153 4.61 -1.19 4.04
N ALA A 154 3.80 -2.24 4.25
CA ALA A 154 2.36 -2.11 4.42
C ALA A 154 1.99 -1.22 5.62
N LEU A 155 2.72 -1.37 6.73
CA LEU A 155 2.56 -0.51 7.90
C LEU A 155 2.95 0.94 7.59
N GLN A 156 4.09 1.17 6.95
CA GLN A 156 4.58 2.52 6.61
C GLN A 156 3.63 3.28 5.68
N GLN A 157 3.00 2.56 4.75
CA GLN A 157 2.08 3.09 3.75
C GLN A 157 0.60 3.08 4.20
N ASN A 158 0.32 2.68 5.46
CA ASN A 158 -1.04 2.55 6.00
C ASN A 158 -1.96 1.68 5.12
N ILE A 159 -1.41 0.62 4.52
CA ILE A 159 -2.17 -0.34 3.72
C ILE A 159 -2.89 -1.27 4.68
N LEU A 160 -4.23 -1.29 4.60
CA LEU A 160 -5.06 -2.23 5.33
C LEU A 160 -5.06 -3.58 4.59
N PRO A 161 -4.38 -4.61 5.10
CA PRO A 161 -4.27 -5.89 4.40
C PRO A 161 -5.64 -6.55 4.30
N ARG A 162 -5.98 -7.06 3.11
CA ARG A 162 -7.19 -7.86 2.86
C ARG A 162 -6.83 -9.30 2.54
N GLN A 163 -5.75 -9.47 1.79
CA GLN A 163 -5.21 -10.77 1.42
C GLN A 163 -3.70 -10.76 1.70
N PHE A 164 -3.21 -11.86 2.24
CA PHE A 164 -1.79 -12.05 2.52
C PHE A 164 -1.41 -13.47 2.14
N SER A 165 -0.25 -13.62 1.50
CA SER A 165 0.32 -14.91 1.14
C SER A 165 1.79 -14.93 1.50
N LEU A 166 2.23 -16.04 2.09
CA LEU A 166 3.62 -16.28 2.44
C LEU A 166 4.00 -17.71 2.05
N SER A 167 5.01 -17.82 1.21
CA SER A 167 5.70 -19.07 0.89
C SER A 167 7.17 -18.95 1.31
N GLU A 168 7.95 -20.02 1.13
CA GLU A 168 9.36 -20.06 1.56
C GLU A 168 10.24 -18.94 0.98
N SER A 169 9.88 -18.38 -0.18
CA SER A 169 10.68 -17.36 -0.85
C SER A 169 9.89 -16.16 -1.37
N VAL A 170 8.57 -16.17 -1.29
CA VAL A 170 7.70 -15.11 -1.79
C VAL A 170 6.74 -14.68 -0.70
N SER A 171 6.67 -13.38 -0.45
CA SER A 171 5.63 -12.73 0.33
C SER A 171 4.77 -11.86 -0.58
N SER A 172 3.48 -11.76 -0.27
CA SER A 172 2.58 -10.85 -0.96
C SER A 172 1.53 -10.30 -0.02
N VAL A 173 1.20 -9.02 -0.20
CA VAL A 173 0.04 -8.38 0.41
C VAL A 173 -0.81 -7.74 -0.68
N ALA A 174 -2.12 -7.96 -0.64
CA ALA A 174 -3.08 -7.12 -1.35
C ALA A 174 -3.98 -6.44 -0.32
N GLY A 175 -4.22 -5.15 -0.50
CA GLY A 175 -4.85 -4.36 0.53
C GLY A 175 -5.56 -3.12 0.01
N TRP A 176 -6.05 -2.36 0.96
CA TRP A 176 -6.74 -1.11 0.74
C TRP A 176 -5.96 0.06 1.33
N GLN A 177 -5.76 1.10 0.53
CA GLN A 177 -5.22 2.38 0.97
C GLN A 177 -6.22 3.48 0.59
N GLU A 178 -6.65 4.28 1.56
CA GLU A 178 -7.81 5.19 1.38
C GLU A 178 -7.55 6.36 0.42
N SER A 179 -6.30 6.80 0.30
CA SER A 179 -5.86 7.96 -0.48
C SER A 179 -5.62 7.65 -1.97
N PHE A 180 -5.63 6.38 -2.39
CA PHE A 180 -5.32 6.01 -3.77
C PHE A 180 -6.57 5.80 -4.62
N LEU A 181 -6.53 6.39 -5.81
CA LEU A 181 -7.39 6.07 -6.94
C LEU A 181 -6.61 5.14 -7.89
N PRO A 182 -7.27 4.23 -8.62
CA PRO A 182 -8.71 3.95 -8.63
C PRO A 182 -9.15 2.93 -7.56
N LYS A 183 -10.45 2.99 -7.18
CA LYS A 183 -11.07 2.08 -6.20
C LYS A 183 -11.52 0.80 -6.90
N VAL A 184 -10.71 -0.27 -6.87
CA VAL A 184 -11.08 -1.56 -7.47
C VAL A 184 -11.71 -2.50 -6.44
N VAL A 185 -12.66 -3.32 -6.90
CA VAL A 185 -13.33 -4.35 -6.08
C VAL A 185 -12.82 -5.72 -6.53
N ALA A 186 -12.26 -6.50 -5.62
CA ALA A 186 -11.85 -7.89 -5.83
C ALA A 186 -12.76 -8.82 -5.05
N GLY A 187 -13.72 -9.46 -5.73
CA GLY A 187 -14.74 -10.27 -5.05
C GLY A 187 -15.58 -9.42 -4.10
N ASN A 188 -15.56 -9.74 -2.80
CA ASN A 188 -16.25 -8.96 -1.77
C ASN A 188 -15.35 -7.90 -1.12
N ASP A 189 -14.04 -7.92 -1.39
CA ASP A 189 -13.08 -7.03 -0.78
C ASP A 189 -12.81 -5.82 -1.68
N LYS A 190 -12.56 -4.67 -1.06
CA LYS A 190 -12.01 -3.51 -1.76
C LYS A 190 -10.50 -3.57 -1.66
N VAL A 191 -9.83 -3.67 -2.80
CA VAL A 191 -8.36 -3.71 -2.89
C VAL A 191 -7.92 -2.78 -4.01
N ASN A 192 -6.90 -1.98 -3.76
CA ASN A 192 -6.38 -1.01 -4.73
C ASN A 192 -4.85 -0.96 -4.76
N ILE A 193 -4.18 -1.86 -4.05
CA ILE A 193 -2.73 -1.99 -4.05
C ILE A 193 -2.35 -3.44 -3.78
N GLN A 194 -1.37 -3.94 -4.53
CA GLN A 194 -0.74 -5.23 -4.28
C GLN A 194 0.77 -5.07 -4.32
N VAL A 195 1.44 -5.72 -3.38
CA VAL A 195 2.90 -5.83 -3.37
C VAL A 195 3.27 -7.30 -3.27
N ILE A 196 4.30 -7.67 -4.02
CA ILE A 196 4.90 -9.01 -4.04
C ILE A 196 6.41 -8.83 -3.93
N SER A 197 7.04 -9.61 -3.06
CA SER A 197 8.48 -9.54 -2.80
C SER A 197 9.02 -10.96 -2.71
N GLN A 198 10.05 -11.23 -3.50
CA GLN A 198 10.79 -12.47 -3.52
C GLN A 198 12.14 -12.26 -2.83
N GLY A 199 12.45 -13.08 -1.81
CA GLY A 199 13.65 -12.93 -0.98
C GLY A 199 14.85 -13.79 -1.35
N TYR A 200 14.77 -14.64 -2.39
CA TYR A 200 15.86 -15.53 -2.79
C TYR A 200 16.67 -14.96 -3.97
N GLY A 201 17.99 -15.11 -3.95
CA GLY A 201 18.89 -14.59 -5.00
C GLY A 201 19.13 -13.08 -4.87
N GLN A 202 19.04 -12.34 -5.98
CA GLN A 202 19.16 -10.87 -5.97
C GLN A 202 17.93 -10.17 -5.33
N GLY A 203 16.87 -10.93 -5.04
CA GLY A 203 15.60 -10.37 -4.55
C GLY A 203 14.87 -9.58 -5.63
N ARG A 204 13.53 -9.53 -5.57
CA ARG A 204 12.70 -8.73 -6.50
C ARG A 204 11.43 -8.30 -5.81
N THR A 205 11.05 -7.05 -5.98
CA THR A 205 9.80 -6.51 -5.48
C THR A 205 9.00 -5.93 -6.62
N ALA A 206 7.70 -6.18 -6.63
CA ALA A 206 6.74 -5.62 -7.56
C ALA A 206 5.58 -4.98 -6.79
N LEU A 207 5.18 -3.79 -7.20
CA LEU A 207 4.03 -3.03 -6.74
C LEU A 207 3.05 -2.87 -7.90
N ALA A 208 1.75 -3.06 -7.65
CA ALA A 208 0.68 -2.84 -8.63
C ALA A 208 -0.44 -1.96 -8.06
N ILE A 209 -0.87 -0.97 -8.84
CA ILE A 209 -1.94 0.00 -8.51
C ILE A 209 -2.82 0.24 -9.75
N PRO A 210 -4.14 0.02 -9.69
CA PRO A 210 -4.78 -0.85 -8.72
C PRO A 210 -4.28 -2.29 -8.87
N VAL A 211 -4.71 -3.19 -7.98
CA VAL A 211 -4.42 -4.63 -8.11
C VAL A 211 -4.80 -5.11 -9.52
N LEU A 212 -3.86 -5.79 -10.20
CA LEU A 212 -4.12 -6.47 -11.47
C LEU A 212 -4.92 -7.75 -11.18
N LEU A 213 -6.25 -7.67 -11.23
CA LEU A 213 -7.14 -8.78 -10.87
C LEU A 213 -7.38 -9.81 -12.00
N GLU A 214 -6.96 -9.53 -13.23
CA GLU A 214 -7.38 -10.32 -14.41
C GLU A 214 -6.30 -11.19 -15.09
N GLU A 215 -5.10 -11.34 -14.52
CA GLU A 215 -4.02 -12.15 -15.15
C GLU A 215 -3.30 -13.15 -14.21
N PHE A 216 -4.06 -13.92 -13.42
CA PHE A 216 -3.54 -15.14 -12.75
C PHE A 216 -4.48 -16.32 -12.91
#